data_AF-A0A6P7HAT8-F1
#
_entry.id   AF-A0A6P7HAT8-F1
#
_cell.length_a   1.000
_cell.length_b   1.000
_cell.length_c   1.000
_cell.angle_alpha   90.00
_cell.angle_beta   90.00
_cell.angle_gamma   90.00
#
_symmetry.space_group_name_H-M   'P 1'
#
loop_
_entity.id
_entity.type
_entity.pdbx_description
1 polymer ?
#
loop_
_entity_poly.entity_id
_entity_poly.type
_entity_poly.pdbx_seq_one_letter_code
_entity_poly.pdbx_strand_id
1 'polypeptide(L)'
;MNYFSSGNKLAEHEEFCRDINKCKMTVPKYDDVAFRNFTYKQTTPFIIYADFECQLHNFTDSNVKLSKTAKYQKHVPYSAGYYFKCAYDDSLSYFRSYRGENCMEWFAKEMAEISKFVDSKIKSIVPMVKKPSTSKATACHICEKRFLATDIIVVDHDHFTGEVRGFAHQACNLNFRKVFVVPVAFHNFSGYDSHFMIIDLCKHGNLSLLPINKEKYISFTLHSDEHKIRLRFIDTMRFMGASLDELASLLDTSEKKILKQEFNSLDDDAFNLLTCKGVFCYDYVDSLEKLEETSLPTISHFYNKLCDEHISEQNYRGENCMEWFAKEMAEISKFVNSKIKSIVPMIKKPSTSGATACHICEKRFLATDIIVVDHDHFTGEVRGFAHQACNLNFRKVFVVPVAFHNFSGYDSHFMIIDLCKHGHLSLLPINKEKYISFTLHSDEHKIRLRFIDTMRFMGASLDELASLLDTSIMQTWAPELTSY
;
A
#
# COMPACT_ATOMS: atom_id res chain seq x y z
N MET A 1 -29.13 9.48 -4.83
CA MET A 1 -30.17 10.26 -4.12
C MET A 1 -29.46 11.27 -3.27
N ASN A 2 -29.61 12.57 -3.55
CA ASN A 2 -29.04 13.62 -2.72
C ASN A 2 -29.92 13.75 -1.47
N TYR A 3 -29.34 13.56 -0.29
CA TYR A 3 -30.03 13.79 0.97
C TYR A 3 -29.68 15.21 1.47
N PHE A 4 -30.68 16.00 1.84
CA PHE A 4 -30.50 17.35 2.36
C PHE A 4 -30.78 17.37 3.86
N SER A 5 -29.83 17.90 4.63
CA SER A 5 -29.91 17.94 6.11
C SER A 5 -30.83 19.02 6.67
N SER A 6 -31.42 19.88 5.83
CA SER A 6 -32.38 20.90 6.25
C SER A 6 -33.22 21.41 5.07
N GLY A 7 -34.39 21.98 5.37
CA GLY A 7 -35.29 22.56 4.35
C GLY A 7 -34.67 23.72 3.56
N ASN A 8 -33.81 24.53 4.19
CA ASN A 8 -33.15 25.65 3.50
C ASN A 8 -32.18 25.15 2.41
N LYS A 9 -31.41 24.09 2.69
CA LYS A 9 -30.49 23.50 1.70
C LYS A 9 -31.22 22.86 0.52
N LEU A 10 -32.42 22.32 0.76
CA LEU A 10 -33.28 21.84 -0.31
C LEU A 10 -33.75 23.01 -1.19
N ALA A 11 -34.21 24.12 -0.58
CA ALA A 11 -34.70 25.28 -1.31
C ALA A 11 -33.59 25.93 -2.19
N GLU A 12 -32.38 26.08 -1.66
CA GLU A 12 -31.22 26.58 -2.43
C GLU A 12 -30.87 25.64 -3.60
N HIS A 13 -30.89 24.32 -3.38
CA HIS A 13 -30.67 23.34 -4.44
C HIS A 13 -31.76 23.36 -5.51
N GLU A 14 -33.03 23.55 -5.13
CA GLU A 14 -34.16 23.60 -6.07
C GLU A 14 -34.09 24.81 -7.00
N GLU A 15 -33.58 25.95 -6.54
CA GLU A 15 -33.32 27.13 -7.37
C GLU A 15 -32.25 26.82 -8.42
N PHE A 16 -31.13 26.24 -7.98
CA PHE A 16 -30.02 25.86 -8.87
C PHE A 16 -30.38 24.72 -9.84
N CYS A 17 -31.18 23.74 -9.37
CA CYS A 17 -31.61 22.59 -10.16
C CYS A 17 -32.58 23.00 -11.27
N ARG A 18 -33.46 23.98 -11.01
CA ARG A 18 -34.38 24.55 -12.02
C ARG A 18 -33.64 25.20 -13.19
N ASP A 19 -32.54 25.90 -12.91
CA ASP A 19 -31.79 26.63 -13.94
C ASP A 19 -30.89 25.73 -14.80
N ILE A 20 -30.42 24.61 -14.25
CA ILE A 20 -29.45 23.73 -14.94
C ILE A 20 -30.12 22.58 -15.70
N ASN A 21 -31.22 22.02 -15.18
CA ASN A 21 -31.78 20.78 -15.71
C ASN A 21 -32.92 21.02 -16.72
N LYS A 22 -32.57 21.13 -18.01
CA LYS A 22 -33.54 21.01 -19.13
C LYS A 22 -33.98 19.56 -19.40
N CYS A 23 -33.74 18.63 -18.47
CA CYS A 23 -34.11 17.23 -18.61
C CYS A 23 -35.57 17.01 -18.19
N LYS A 24 -36.33 16.28 -19.01
CA LYS A 24 -37.68 15.82 -18.69
C LYS A 24 -37.63 14.86 -17.50
N MET A 25 -37.84 15.37 -16.29
CA MET A 25 -37.99 14.53 -15.12
C MET A 25 -39.33 13.81 -15.16
N THR A 26 -39.29 12.49 -15.20
CA THR A 26 -40.50 11.67 -15.05
C THR A 26 -40.59 11.29 -13.57
N VAL A 27 -41.38 12.05 -12.81
CA VAL A 27 -41.68 11.71 -11.41
C VAL A 27 -42.69 10.57 -11.35
N PRO A 28 -42.65 9.70 -10.32
CA PRO A 28 -43.69 8.72 -10.09
C PRO A 28 -45.07 9.40 -10.02
N LYS A 29 -46.10 8.79 -10.63
CA LYS A 29 -47.47 9.31 -10.59
C LYS A 29 -48.16 9.16 -9.22
N TYR A 30 -47.50 8.56 -8.25
CA TYR A 30 -48.09 8.15 -6.99
C TYR A 30 -47.40 8.90 -5.85
N ASP A 31 -48.20 9.36 -4.89
CA ASP A 31 -47.71 10.07 -3.70
C ASP A 31 -46.83 9.15 -2.81
N ASP A 32 -47.08 7.83 -2.86
CA ASP A 32 -46.35 6.82 -2.13
C ASP A 32 -45.75 5.74 -3.06
N VAL A 33 -44.52 5.31 -2.75
CA VAL A 33 -43.89 4.15 -3.37
C VAL A 33 -43.69 3.06 -2.33
N ALA A 34 -44.14 1.84 -2.65
CA ALA A 34 -43.96 0.68 -1.77
C ALA A 34 -43.07 -0.36 -2.44
N PHE A 35 -42.17 -0.94 -1.65
CA PHE A 35 -41.35 -2.05 -2.11
C PHE A 35 -42.21 -3.29 -2.37
N ARG A 36 -42.12 -3.87 -3.58
CA ARG A 36 -42.94 -5.03 -3.96
C ARG A 36 -42.20 -6.35 -3.88
N ASN A 37 -40.91 -6.35 -4.22
CA ASN A 37 -40.13 -7.58 -4.37
C ASN A 37 -39.31 -7.86 -3.11
N PHE A 38 -40.02 -8.20 -2.02
CA PHE A 38 -39.47 -8.34 -0.69
C PHE A 38 -38.27 -9.28 -0.60
N THR A 39 -38.13 -10.25 -1.49
CA THR A 39 -36.97 -11.16 -1.56
C THR A 39 -35.62 -10.43 -1.60
N TYR A 40 -35.56 -9.27 -2.25
CA TYR A 40 -34.33 -8.46 -2.31
C TYR A 40 -33.99 -7.72 -1.00
N LYS A 41 -34.86 -7.78 0.03
CA LYS A 41 -34.52 -7.33 1.39
C LYS A 41 -33.61 -8.33 2.11
N GLN A 42 -33.47 -9.56 1.60
CA GLN A 42 -32.61 -10.56 2.23
C GLN A 42 -31.14 -10.30 1.88
N THR A 43 -30.30 -10.25 2.91
CA THR A 43 -28.85 -10.23 2.75
C THR A 43 -28.38 -11.49 2.03
N THR A 44 -27.52 -11.31 1.03
CA THR A 44 -26.87 -12.43 0.35
C THR A 44 -25.92 -13.14 1.32
N PRO A 45 -26.05 -14.46 1.54
CA PRO A 45 -25.24 -15.17 2.53
C PRO A 45 -23.76 -15.30 2.12
N PHE A 46 -23.48 -15.25 0.81
CA PHE A 46 -22.15 -15.41 0.25
C PHE A 46 -21.87 -14.34 -0.80
N ILE A 47 -20.65 -13.81 -0.82
CA ILE A 47 -20.15 -12.92 -1.87
C ILE A 47 -18.67 -13.19 -2.09
N ILE A 48 -18.22 -13.06 -3.33
CA ILE A 48 -16.81 -13.15 -3.71
C ILE A 48 -16.36 -11.78 -4.16
N TYR A 49 -15.25 -11.28 -3.63
CA TYR A 49 -14.54 -10.12 -4.15
C TYR A 49 -13.29 -10.63 -4.84
N ALA A 50 -13.04 -10.21 -6.07
CA ALA A 50 -11.93 -10.73 -6.86
C ALA A 50 -11.25 -9.63 -7.66
N ASP A 51 -9.99 -9.87 -7.98
CA ASP A 51 -9.16 -9.00 -8.79
C ASP A 51 -8.08 -9.79 -9.55
N PHE A 52 -7.56 -9.23 -10.64
CA PHE A 52 -6.56 -9.87 -11.49
C PHE A 52 -5.42 -8.94 -11.85
N GLU A 53 -4.25 -9.52 -12.09
CA GLU A 53 -3.11 -8.82 -12.67
C GLU A 53 -2.70 -9.47 -13.99
N CYS A 54 -2.28 -8.62 -14.93
CA CYS A 54 -1.90 -9.01 -16.28
C CYS A 54 -0.46 -8.61 -16.60
N GLN A 55 0.24 -9.48 -17.31
CA GLN A 55 1.54 -9.21 -17.91
C GLN A 55 1.30 -8.57 -19.28
N LEU A 56 2.12 -7.57 -19.61
CA LEU A 56 1.93 -6.74 -20.79
C LEU A 56 2.91 -7.12 -21.88
N HIS A 57 2.49 -8.04 -22.76
CA HIS A 57 3.30 -8.47 -23.89
C HIS A 57 3.28 -7.42 -25.00
N ASN A 58 4.44 -7.07 -25.56
CA ASN A 58 4.49 -6.23 -26.75
C ASN A 58 3.79 -6.93 -27.93
N PHE A 59 2.97 -6.18 -28.66
CA PHE A 59 2.26 -6.70 -29.82
C PHE A 59 3.17 -6.65 -31.05
N THR A 60 3.65 -7.81 -31.53
CA THR A 60 4.67 -7.91 -32.60
C THR A 60 4.11 -8.36 -33.96
N ASP A 61 2.78 -8.40 -34.12
CA ASP A 61 2.17 -8.96 -35.33
C ASP A 61 2.41 -8.08 -36.56
N SER A 62 3.10 -8.61 -37.55
CA SER A 62 3.63 -7.89 -38.73
C SER A 62 2.60 -7.71 -39.86
N ASN A 63 1.35 -8.16 -39.66
CA ASN A 63 0.26 -8.12 -40.65
C ASN A 63 -0.62 -6.86 -40.58
N VAL A 64 -0.17 -5.77 -39.95
CA VAL A 64 -0.93 -4.51 -39.85
C VAL A 64 -0.79 -3.68 -41.13
N LYS A 65 -1.35 -4.14 -42.26
CA LYS A 65 -1.43 -3.30 -43.48
C LYS A 65 -2.75 -2.54 -43.65
N LEU A 66 -3.75 -2.70 -42.76
CA LEU A 66 -5.10 -2.19 -43.02
C LEU A 66 -5.86 -1.58 -41.81
N SER A 67 -5.26 -1.46 -40.63
CA SER A 67 -5.93 -0.86 -39.45
C SER A 67 -5.47 0.58 -39.21
N LYS A 68 -6.41 1.52 -39.00
CA LYS A 68 -6.12 2.88 -38.52
C LYS A 68 -5.73 2.93 -37.04
N THR A 69 -5.86 1.81 -36.32
CA THR A 69 -5.52 1.65 -34.90
C THR A 69 -4.35 0.69 -34.77
N ALA A 70 -3.26 1.13 -34.13
CA ALA A 70 -2.13 0.28 -33.80
C ALA A 70 -2.40 -0.45 -32.48
N LYS A 71 -2.41 -1.79 -32.52
CA LYS A 71 -2.35 -2.60 -31.29
C LYS A 71 -0.90 -2.61 -30.83
N TYR A 72 -0.64 -2.22 -29.60
CA TYR A 72 0.74 -2.12 -29.09
C TYR A 72 1.03 -3.10 -27.95
N GLN A 73 0.01 -3.55 -27.19
CA GLN A 73 0.16 -4.52 -26.10
C GLN A 73 -0.92 -5.61 -26.12
N LYS A 74 -0.54 -6.80 -25.65
CA LYS A 74 -1.41 -7.94 -25.36
C LYS A 74 -1.34 -8.22 -23.85
N HIS A 75 -2.49 -8.12 -23.21
CA HIS A 75 -2.65 -8.35 -21.79
C HIS A 75 -2.92 -9.84 -21.56
N VAL A 76 -2.13 -10.48 -20.70
CA VAL A 76 -2.29 -11.89 -20.36
C VAL A 76 -2.40 -12.00 -18.84
N PRO A 77 -3.51 -12.49 -18.28
CA PRO A 77 -3.63 -12.66 -16.84
C PRO A 77 -2.60 -13.65 -16.32
N TYR A 78 -1.92 -13.28 -15.23
CA TYR A 78 -0.93 -14.14 -14.59
C TYR A 78 -1.14 -14.25 -13.09
N SER A 79 -1.90 -13.35 -12.47
CA SER A 79 -2.26 -13.45 -11.06
C SER A 79 -3.73 -13.16 -10.84
N ALA A 80 -4.31 -13.87 -9.87
CA ALA A 80 -5.68 -13.74 -9.43
C ALA A 80 -5.72 -13.75 -7.92
N GLY A 81 -6.53 -12.89 -7.33
CA GLY A 81 -6.87 -12.92 -5.91
C GLY A 81 -8.38 -12.93 -5.76
N TYR A 82 -8.89 -13.69 -4.78
CA TYR A 82 -10.27 -13.54 -4.36
C TYR A 82 -10.45 -13.73 -2.86
N TYR A 83 -11.41 -13.00 -2.30
CA TYR A 83 -11.90 -13.17 -0.95
C TYR A 83 -13.35 -13.66 -0.99
N PHE A 84 -13.57 -14.87 -0.48
CA PHE A 84 -14.90 -15.42 -0.28
C PHE A 84 -15.41 -15.02 1.10
N LYS A 85 -16.52 -14.29 1.16
CA LYS A 85 -17.16 -13.83 2.40
C LYS A 85 -18.45 -14.60 2.64
N CYS A 86 -18.54 -15.23 3.80
CA CYS A 86 -19.77 -15.74 4.39
C CYS A 86 -20.32 -14.71 5.39
N ALA A 87 -21.56 -14.29 5.22
CA ALA A 87 -22.17 -13.22 6.03
C ALA A 87 -22.66 -13.68 7.41
N TYR A 88 -22.85 -14.99 7.60
CA TYR A 88 -23.44 -15.55 8.83
C TYR A 88 -22.45 -16.37 9.67
N ASP A 89 -21.27 -16.67 9.13
CA ASP A 89 -20.21 -17.43 9.80
C ASP A 89 -18.86 -17.04 9.21
N ASP A 90 -18.14 -16.16 9.91
CA ASP A 90 -16.86 -15.62 9.47
C ASP A 90 -15.77 -16.69 9.35
N SER A 91 -15.89 -17.83 10.06
CA SER A 91 -14.93 -18.93 9.97
C SER A 91 -14.94 -19.64 8.61
N LEU A 92 -16.02 -19.46 7.83
CA LEU A 92 -16.13 -19.95 6.46
C LEU A 92 -15.60 -18.96 5.43
N SER A 93 -15.20 -17.76 5.84
CA SER A 93 -14.64 -16.75 4.95
C SER A 93 -13.14 -16.98 4.79
N TYR A 94 -12.62 -16.80 3.58
CA TYR A 94 -11.20 -17.04 3.31
C TYR A 94 -10.71 -16.27 2.08
N PHE A 95 -9.42 -15.95 2.08
CA PHE A 95 -8.70 -15.42 0.93
C PHE A 95 -7.95 -16.55 0.20
N ARG A 96 -7.88 -16.48 -1.13
CA ARG A 96 -6.97 -17.28 -1.94
C ARG A 96 -6.42 -16.44 -3.08
N SER A 97 -5.16 -16.71 -3.41
CA SER A 97 -4.51 -16.12 -4.57
C SER A 97 -3.72 -17.17 -5.34
N TYR A 98 -3.51 -16.88 -6.62
CA TYR A 98 -2.69 -17.67 -7.51
C TYR A 98 -1.82 -16.75 -8.37
N ARG A 99 -0.61 -17.22 -8.69
CA ARG A 99 0.31 -16.58 -9.61
C ARG A 99 0.92 -17.66 -10.52
N GLY A 100 0.78 -17.51 -11.83
CA GLY A 100 1.25 -18.46 -12.84
C GLY A 100 0.46 -18.41 -14.14
N GLU A 101 0.92 -19.16 -15.15
CA GLU A 101 0.34 -19.12 -16.50
C GLU A 101 -1.12 -19.60 -16.58
N ASN A 102 -1.52 -20.54 -15.71
CA ASN A 102 -2.86 -21.12 -15.70
C ASN A 102 -3.85 -20.32 -14.84
N CYS A 103 -3.65 -19.02 -14.73
CA CYS A 103 -4.40 -18.13 -13.84
C CYS A 103 -5.92 -18.19 -14.05
N MET A 104 -6.39 -18.09 -15.30
CA MET A 104 -7.82 -18.13 -15.63
C MET A 104 -8.45 -19.51 -15.41
N GLU A 105 -7.72 -20.59 -15.72
CA GLU A 105 -8.18 -21.96 -15.46
C GLU A 105 -8.31 -22.23 -13.96
N TRP A 106 -7.30 -21.81 -13.18
CA TRP A 106 -7.34 -21.90 -11.73
C TRP A 106 -8.56 -21.16 -11.17
N PHE A 107 -8.77 -19.91 -11.59
CA PHE A 107 -9.90 -19.12 -11.12
C PHE A 107 -11.24 -19.75 -11.48
N ALA A 108 -11.40 -20.26 -12.71
CA ALA A 108 -12.63 -20.92 -13.14
C ALA A 108 -12.91 -22.20 -12.34
N LYS A 109 -11.87 -22.98 -12.02
CA LYS A 109 -11.97 -24.15 -11.15
C LYS A 109 -12.39 -23.77 -9.73
N GLU A 110 -11.81 -22.70 -9.16
CA GLU A 110 -12.19 -22.21 -7.83
C GLU A 110 -13.67 -21.77 -7.79
N MET A 111 -14.16 -21.10 -8.84
CA MET A 111 -15.58 -20.74 -8.96
C MET A 111 -16.50 -21.98 -8.98
N ALA A 112 -16.08 -23.06 -9.65
CA ALA A 112 -16.81 -24.33 -9.66
C ALA A 112 -16.85 -24.99 -8.28
N GLU A 113 -15.72 -25.02 -7.56
CA GLU A 113 -15.64 -25.56 -6.20
C GLU A 113 -16.43 -24.73 -5.18
N ILE A 114 -16.41 -23.41 -5.30
CA ILE A 114 -17.27 -22.54 -4.49
C ILE A 114 -18.75 -22.81 -4.77
N SER A 115 -19.12 -23.03 -6.05
CA SER A 115 -20.51 -23.37 -6.41
C SER A 115 -20.96 -24.68 -5.75
N LYS A 116 -20.11 -25.71 -5.73
CA LYS A 116 -20.34 -26.98 -5.02
C LYS A 116 -20.51 -26.76 -3.52
N PHE A 117 -19.62 -26.00 -2.91
CA PHE A 117 -19.66 -25.70 -1.49
C PHE A 117 -20.96 -24.97 -1.12
N VAL A 118 -21.32 -23.92 -1.86
CA VAL A 118 -22.54 -23.13 -1.62
C VAL A 118 -23.80 -23.97 -1.81
N ASP A 119 -23.86 -24.84 -2.83
CA ASP A 119 -24.96 -25.78 -3.03
C ASP A 119 -25.14 -26.73 -1.84
N SER A 120 -24.05 -27.22 -1.26
CA SER A 120 -24.08 -28.08 -0.07
C SER A 120 -24.67 -27.36 1.15
N LYS A 121 -24.33 -26.07 1.35
CA LYS A 121 -24.85 -25.25 2.44
C LYS A 121 -26.32 -24.92 2.24
N ILE A 122 -26.75 -24.65 1.02
CA ILE A 122 -28.15 -24.35 0.70
C ILE A 122 -29.06 -25.57 0.92
N LYS A 123 -28.56 -26.78 0.65
CA LYS A 123 -29.30 -28.02 0.90
C LYS A 123 -29.42 -28.35 2.39
N SER A 124 -28.53 -27.82 3.22
CA SER A 124 -28.54 -28.02 4.67
C SER A 124 -29.38 -26.94 5.37
N ILE A 125 -30.68 -27.18 5.52
CA ILE A 125 -31.57 -26.27 6.26
C ILE A 125 -31.37 -26.45 7.76
N VAL A 126 -30.90 -25.40 8.43
CA VAL A 126 -30.80 -25.34 9.90
C VAL A 126 -32.18 -25.11 10.50
N PRO A 127 -32.65 -25.99 11.41
CA PRO A 127 -33.93 -25.79 12.09
C PRO A 127 -33.93 -24.54 12.96
N MET A 128 -35.12 -23.95 13.14
CA MET A 128 -35.33 -22.82 14.04
C MET A 128 -34.90 -23.15 15.48
N VAL A 129 -34.03 -22.31 16.07
CA VAL A 129 -33.47 -22.55 17.41
C VAL A 129 -34.56 -22.50 18.49
N LYS A 130 -35.46 -21.52 18.41
CA LYS A 130 -36.58 -21.35 19.35
C LYS A 130 -37.79 -20.76 18.66
N LYS A 131 -38.95 -21.39 18.83
CA LYS A 131 -40.21 -20.91 18.27
C LYS A 131 -40.92 -19.95 19.26
N PRO A 132 -40.93 -18.63 19.01
CA PRO A 132 -41.66 -17.69 19.85
C PRO A 132 -43.18 -17.85 19.72
N SER A 133 -43.91 -17.45 20.76
CA SER A 133 -45.37 -17.34 20.70
C SER A 133 -45.77 -16.19 19.78
N THR A 134 -46.75 -16.42 18.90
CA THR A 134 -47.28 -15.43 17.96
C THR A 134 -48.26 -14.45 18.61
N SER A 135 -48.64 -14.65 19.88
CA SER A 135 -49.63 -13.83 20.60
C SER A 135 -49.26 -12.35 20.72
N LYS A 136 -47.97 -12.00 20.66
CA LYS A 136 -47.47 -10.62 20.75
C LYS A 136 -47.13 -10.00 19.39
N ALA A 137 -47.42 -10.70 18.29
CA ALA A 137 -47.07 -10.24 16.94
C ALA A 137 -48.02 -9.12 16.50
N THR A 138 -47.48 -7.95 16.16
CA THR A 138 -48.26 -6.77 15.78
C THR A 138 -48.21 -6.46 14.28
N ALA A 139 -47.09 -6.77 13.62
CA ALA A 139 -46.90 -6.55 12.20
C ALA A 139 -45.98 -7.60 11.56
N CYS A 140 -46.17 -7.81 10.26
CA CYS A 140 -45.33 -8.68 9.44
C CYS A 140 -43.99 -7.97 9.15
N HIS A 141 -42.87 -8.60 9.45
CA HIS A 141 -41.55 -8.00 9.18
C HIS A 141 -41.25 -7.84 7.68
N ILE A 142 -41.85 -8.70 6.83
CA ILE A 142 -41.56 -8.78 5.39
C ILE A 142 -42.22 -7.62 4.64
N CYS A 143 -43.55 -7.52 4.79
CA CYS A 143 -44.37 -6.52 4.10
C CYS A 143 -44.69 -5.29 4.95
N GLU A 144 -44.27 -5.28 6.22
CA GLU A 144 -44.40 -4.18 7.18
C GLU A 144 -45.86 -3.79 7.52
N LYS A 145 -46.84 -4.57 7.07
CA LYS A 145 -48.26 -4.37 7.38
C LYS A 145 -48.63 -4.99 8.73
N ARG A 146 -49.56 -4.34 9.43
CA ARG A 146 -50.19 -4.89 10.65
C ARG A 146 -50.94 -6.17 10.34
N PHE A 147 -50.95 -7.10 11.28
CA PHE A 147 -51.76 -8.31 11.20
C PHE A 147 -53.24 -7.98 11.42
N LEU A 148 -54.11 -8.59 10.62
CA LEU A 148 -55.55 -8.62 10.79
C LEU A 148 -55.94 -9.85 11.62
N ALA A 149 -57.11 -9.81 12.24
CA ALA A 149 -57.62 -10.93 13.05
C ALA A 149 -57.79 -12.25 12.25
N THR A 150 -57.90 -12.16 10.93
CA THR A 150 -58.05 -13.30 10.01
C THR A 150 -56.71 -13.85 9.51
N ASP A 151 -55.59 -13.18 9.79
CA ASP A 151 -54.29 -13.56 9.24
C ASP A 151 -53.69 -14.77 9.97
N ILE A 152 -53.10 -15.69 9.20
CA ILE A 152 -52.29 -16.78 9.73
C ILE A 152 -50.87 -16.25 9.97
N ILE A 153 -50.51 -16.08 11.24
CA ILE A 153 -49.20 -15.60 11.67
C ILE A 153 -48.23 -16.78 11.79
N VAL A 154 -47.11 -16.71 11.10
CA VAL A 154 -46.01 -17.68 11.17
C VAL A 154 -44.72 -17.01 11.65
N VAL A 155 -43.78 -17.82 12.14
CA VAL A 155 -42.44 -17.36 12.51
C VAL A 155 -41.50 -17.66 11.34
N ASP A 156 -40.90 -16.61 10.79
CA ASP A 156 -39.83 -16.71 9.78
C ASP A 156 -38.46 -16.81 10.47
N HIS A 157 -37.55 -17.61 9.89
CA HIS A 157 -36.21 -17.82 10.42
C HIS A 157 -35.18 -17.93 9.29
N ASP A 158 -33.92 -17.67 9.61
CA ASP A 158 -32.84 -17.92 8.68
C ASP A 158 -32.51 -19.42 8.60
N HIS A 159 -32.53 -19.99 7.41
CA HIS A 159 -32.19 -21.39 7.17
C HIS A 159 -30.69 -21.70 7.29
N PHE A 160 -29.82 -20.69 7.42
CA PHE A 160 -28.38 -20.87 7.64
C PHE A 160 -27.99 -20.83 9.12
N THR A 161 -28.67 -20.02 9.95
CA THR A 161 -28.34 -19.86 11.37
C THR A 161 -29.40 -20.43 12.31
N GLY A 162 -30.62 -20.67 11.82
CA GLY A 162 -31.77 -21.04 12.65
C GLY A 162 -32.39 -19.86 13.42
N GLU A 163 -31.84 -18.65 13.30
CA GLU A 163 -32.28 -17.48 14.05
C GLU A 163 -33.60 -16.93 13.53
N VAL A 164 -34.47 -16.50 14.45
CA VAL A 164 -35.77 -15.91 14.11
C VAL A 164 -35.58 -14.52 13.54
N ARG A 165 -36.09 -14.29 12.33
CA ARG A 165 -36.12 -12.96 11.69
C ARG A 165 -37.32 -12.13 12.15
N GLY A 166 -38.44 -12.80 12.43
CA GLY A 166 -39.63 -12.17 13.01
C GLY A 166 -40.92 -12.89 12.65
N PHE A 167 -42.03 -12.22 12.88
CA PHE A 167 -43.35 -12.71 12.51
C PHE A 167 -43.70 -12.29 11.07
N ALA A 168 -44.36 -13.18 10.35
CA ALA A 168 -44.77 -12.94 8.97
C ALA A 168 -46.17 -13.48 8.70
N HIS A 169 -46.86 -12.91 7.70
CA HIS A 169 -48.02 -13.58 7.12
C HIS A 169 -47.55 -14.90 6.50
N GLN A 170 -48.34 -15.97 6.60
CA GLN A 170 -48.03 -17.24 5.95
C GLN A 170 -47.70 -17.06 4.45
N ALA A 171 -48.50 -16.27 3.74
CA ALA A 171 -48.27 -15.99 2.32
C ALA A 171 -46.98 -15.18 2.08
N CYS A 172 -46.67 -14.19 2.93
CA CYS A 172 -45.41 -13.46 2.82
C CYS A 172 -44.22 -14.40 3.02
N ASN A 173 -44.25 -15.22 4.05
CA ASN A 173 -43.18 -16.18 4.37
C ASN A 173 -42.93 -17.18 3.23
N LEU A 174 -43.99 -17.78 2.69
CA LEU A 174 -43.89 -18.74 1.58
C LEU A 174 -43.30 -18.12 0.30
N ASN A 175 -43.50 -16.82 0.09
CA ASN A 175 -42.98 -16.08 -1.05
C ASN A 175 -41.60 -15.45 -0.80
N PHE A 176 -41.15 -15.39 0.45
CA PHE A 176 -39.85 -14.85 0.86
C PHE A 176 -38.72 -15.87 0.64
N ARG A 177 -38.71 -16.49 -0.54
CA ARG A 177 -37.73 -17.52 -0.92
C ARG A 177 -36.45 -16.87 -1.42
N LYS A 178 -35.30 -17.24 -0.85
CA LYS A 178 -33.99 -16.82 -1.38
C LYS A 178 -33.83 -17.32 -2.80
N VAL A 179 -33.49 -16.39 -3.70
CA VAL A 179 -32.99 -16.70 -5.03
C VAL A 179 -31.48 -16.81 -4.91
N PHE A 180 -30.93 -18.01 -5.04
CA PHE A 180 -29.50 -18.22 -4.82
C PHE A 180 -28.69 -17.77 -6.04
N VAL A 181 -28.23 -16.53 -5.96
CA VAL A 181 -27.22 -15.94 -6.83
C VAL A 181 -26.08 -15.50 -5.93
N VAL A 182 -24.87 -15.99 -6.18
CA VAL A 182 -23.66 -15.52 -5.50
C VAL A 182 -23.03 -14.44 -6.37
N PRO A 183 -22.97 -13.18 -5.90
CA PRO A 183 -22.26 -12.15 -6.61
C PRO A 183 -20.75 -12.39 -6.56
N VAL A 184 -20.10 -12.22 -7.71
CA VAL A 184 -18.65 -12.15 -7.87
C VAL A 184 -18.34 -10.71 -8.27
N ALA A 185 -17.82 -9.95 -7.32
CA ALA A 185 -17.61 -8.53 -7.42
C ALA A 185 -16.18 -8.23 -7.86
N PHE A 186 -16.07 -7.48 -8.95
CA PHE A 186 -14.84 -6.92 -9.48
C PHE A 186 -15.00 -5.40 -9.54
N HIS A 187 -13.93 -4.64 -9.39
CA HIS A 187 -13.97 -3.19 -9.54
C HIS A 187 -13.46 -2.79 -10.92
N ASN A 188 -14.27 -2.06 -11.70
CA ASN A 188 -13.99 -1.71 -13.11
C ASN A 188 -13.99 -2.91 -14.09
N PHE A 189 -14.70 -3.97 -13.72
CA PHE A 189 -14.87 -5.20 -14.49
C PHE A 189 -15.29 -5.01 -15.95
N SER A 190 -16.29 -4.15 -16.18
CA SER A 190 -16.88 -3.94 -17.50
C SER A 190 -15.91 -3.26 -18.47
N GLY A 191 -14.86 -2.62 -17.95
CA GLY A 191 -13.88 -1.88 -18.73
C GLY A 191 -12.70 -2.72 -19.21
N TYR A 192 -12.37 -3.81 -18.50
CA TYR A 192 -11.10 -4.50 -18.69
C TYR A 192 -11.19 -6.03 -18.44
N ASP A 193 -11.43 -6.47 -17.21
CA ASP A 193 -11.23 -7.89 -16.81
C ASP A 193 -12.19 -8.88 -17.46
N SER A 194 -13.40 -8.43 -17.80
CA SER A 194 -14.48 -9.33 -18.25
C SER A 194 -14.13 -10.18 -19.48
N HIS A 195 -13.17 -9.76 -20.30
CA HIS A 195 -12.80 -10.43 -21.54
C HIS A 195 -12.00 -11.72 -21.34
N PHE A 196 -11.15 -11.78 -20.30
CA PHE A 196 -10.21 -12.88 -20.13
C PHE A 196 -10.89 -14.17 -19.64
N MET A 197 -11.92 -14.02 -18.80
CA MET A 197 -12.46 -15.12 -18.01
C MET A 197 -13.61 -15.89 -18.69
N ILE A 198 -14.28 -15.30 -19.70
CA ILE A 198 -15.49 -15.91 -20.30
C ILE A 198 -15.21 -17.30 -20.88
N ILE A 199 -14.06 -17.49 -21.54
CA ILE A 199 -13.72 -18.75 -22.21
C ILE A 199 -13.50 -19.87 -21.17
N ASP A 200 -12.70 -19.62 -20.14
CA ASP A 200 -12.40 -20.62 -19.11
C ASP A 200 -13.61 -20.91 -18.22
N LEU A 201 -14.42 -19.90 -17.89
CA LEU A 201 -15.65 -20.11 -17.13
C LEU A 201 -16.68 -20.98 -17.87
N CYS A 202 -16.77 -20.86 -19.21
CA CYS A 202 -17.62 -21.72 -20.04
C CYS A 202 -17.25 -23.21 -19.98
N LYS A 203 -16.02 -23.56 -19.56
CA LYS A 203 -15.62 -24.97 -19.36
C LYS A 203 -16.35 -25.63 -18.18
N HIS A 204 -16.90 -24.82 -17.26
CA HIS A 204 -17.52 -25.27 -16.01
C HIS A 204 -19.03 -24.98 -15.95
N GLY A 205 -19.64 -24.53 -17.04
CA GLY A 205 -21.08 -24.32 -17.13
C GLY A 205 -21.49 -23.34 -18.22
N ASN A 206 -22.78 -23.02 -18.25
CA ASN A 206 -23.36 -22.13 -19.25
C ASN A 206 -23.30 -20.66 -18.81
N LEU A 207 -22.81 -19.78 -19.68
CA LEU A 207 -22.81 -18.32 -19.43
C LEU A 207 -24.02 -17.64 -20.06
N SER A 208 -24.70 -16.82 -19.26
CA SER A 208 -25.68 -15.83 -19.75
C SER A 208 -25.10 -14.43 -19.62
N LEU A 209 -25.09 -13.69 -20.73
CA LEU A 209 -24.52 -12.35 -20.80
C LEU A 209 -25.64 -11.30 -20.77
N LEU A 210 -25.40 -10.19 -20.07
CA LEU A 210 -26.20 -8.97 -20.19
C LEU A 210 -25.35 -7.89 -20.88
N PRO A 211 -25.32 -7.85 -22.23
CA PRO A 211 -24.43 -6.96 -22.96
C PRO A 211 -24.92 -5.51 -22.97
N ILE A 212 -23.98 -4.57 -23.01
CA ILE A 212 -24.23 -3.18 -23.45
C ILE A 212 -23.99 -3.09 -24.95
N ASN A 213 -22.85 -3.58 -25.40
CA ASN A 213 -22.46 -3.66 -26.81
C ASN A 213 -21.61 -4.94 -27.01
N LYS A 214 -20.94 -5.07 -28.16
CA LYS A 214 -20.14 -6.25 -28.51
C LYS A 214 -18.88 -6.43 -27.64
N GLU A 215 -18.47 -5.40 -26.94
CA GLU A 215 -17.24 -5.37 -26.15
C GLU A 215 -17.54 -5.25 -24.64
N LYS A 216 -18.54 -4.48 -24.25
CA LYS A 216 -18.86 -4.21 -22.84
C LYS A 216 -20.09 -4.96 -22.38
N TYR A 217 -19.98 -5.59 -21.22
CA TYR A 217 -21.07 -6.31 -20.54
C TYR A 217 -21.47 -5.61 -19.24
N ILE A 218 -22.77 -5.54 -18.94
CA ILE A 218 -23.28 -5.08 -17.64
C ILE A 218 -22.92 -6.08 -16.55
N SER A 219 -23.15 -7.35 -16.83
CA SER A 219 -22.89 -8.48 -15.97
C SER A 219 -22.94 -9.73 -16.82
N PHE A 220 -22.33 -10.81 -16.36
CA PHE A 220 -22.70 -12.14 -16.82
C PHE A 220 -22.93 -13.06 -15.65
N THR A 221 -23.67 -14.13 -15.90
CA THR A 221 -24.01 -15.14 -14.90
C THR A 221 -23.57 -16.50 -15.41
N LEU A 222 -22.67 -17.14 -14.66
CA LEU A 222 -22.31 -18.54 -14.83
C LEU A 222 -23.36 -19.39 -14.13
N HIS A 223 -24.00 -20.25 -14.91
CA HIS A 223 -24.91 -21.28 -14.44
C HIS A 223 -24.10 -22.56 -14.36
N SER A 224 -23.92 -23.08 -13.15
CA SER A 224 -23.32 -24.40 -13.00
C SER A 224 -24.27 -25.45 -13.58
N ASP A 225 -23.75 -26.33 -14.43
CA ASP A 225 -24.56 -27.40 -15.01
C ASP A 225 -24.88 -28.49 -13.96
N GLU A 226 -24.02 -28.62 -12.96
CA GLU A 226 -24.12 -29.62 -11.88
C GLU A 226 -24.96 -29.12 -10.70
N HIS A 227 -25.00 -27.80 -10.46
CA HIS A 227 -25.59 -27.21 -9.26
C HIS A 227 -26.59 -26.10 -9.59
N LYS A 228 -27.62 -25.91 -8.75
CA LYS A 228 -28.62 -24.84 -8.93
C LYS A 228 -28.08 -23.43 -8.59
N ILE A 229 -26.77 -23.27 -8.49
CA ILE A 229 -26.10 -22.03 -8.09
C ILE A 229 -25.77 -21.22 -9.33
N ARG A 230 -26.00 -19.91 -9.21
CA ARG A 230 -25.67 -18.93 -10.24
C ARG A 230 -24.64 -17.97 -9.70
N LEU A 231 -23.46 -17.96 -10.31
CA LEU A 231 -22.44 -16.96 -9.99
C LEU A 231 -22.64 -15.76 -10.91
N ARG A 232 -22.94 -14.60 -10.35
CA ARG A 232 -23.17 -13.38 -11.12
C ARG A 232 -22.03 -12.41 -10.96
N PHE A 233 -21.33 -12.16 -12.05
CA PHE A 233 -20.21 -11.24 -12.12
C PHE A 233 -20.75 -9.82 -12.24
N ILE A 234 -20.34 -8.96 -11.31
CA ILE A 234 -20.81 -7.58 -11.19
C ILE A 234 -19.64 -6.62 -11.11
N ASP A 235 -19.86 -5.42 -11.67
CA ASP A 235 -18.91 -4.32 -11.62
C ASP A 235 -19.29 -3.36 -10.49
N THR A 236 -18.43 -3.27 -9.46
CA THR A 236 -18.65 -2.38 -8.32
C THR A 236 -18.49 -0.92 -8.68
N MET A 237 -17.72 -0.57 -9.71
CA MET A 237 -17.52 0.81 -10.18
C MET A 237 -18.84 1.48 -10.59
N ARG A 238 -19.85 0.68 -10.98
CA ARG A 238 -21.17 1.18 -11.39
C ARG A 238 -21.99 1.77 -10.24
N PHE A 239 -21.67 1.41 -9.00
CA PHE A 239 -22.35 1.91 -7.80
C PHE A 239 -21.38 2.47 -6.74
N MET A 240 -20.08 2.31 -6.96
CA MET A 240 -18.98 2.94 -6.21
C MET A 240 -18.11 3.71 -7.21
N GLY A 241 -18.52 4.93 -7.55
CA GLY A 241 -17.93 5.71 -8.66
C GLY A 241 -16.57 6.36 -8.38
N ALA A 242 -15.80 5.78 -7.46
CA ALA A 242 -14.46 6.22 -7.07
C ALA A 242 -13.48 5.06 -7.25
N SER A 243 -12.20 5.35 -7.46
CA SER A 243 -11.17 4.31 -7.62
C SER A 243 -10.98 3.49 -6.34
N LEU A 244 -10.46 2.25 -6.44
CA LEU A 244 -10.12 1.44 -5.25
C LEU A 244 -9.15 2.17 -4.32
N ASP A 245 -8.21 2.91 -4.88
CA ASP A 245 -7.25 3.74 -4.13
C ASP A 245 -7.95 4.76 -3.24
N GLU A 246 -8.82 5.56 -3.84
CA GLU A 246 -9.61 6.56 -3.13
C GLU A 246 -10.50 5.87 -2.06
N LEU A 247 -11.20 4.79 -2.43
CA LEU A 247 -12.07 4.05 -1.51
C LEU A 247 -11.29 3.43 -0.34
N ALA A 248 -10.09 2.92 -0.57
CA ALA A 248 -9.23 2.35 0.46
C ALA A 248 -8.59 3.43 1.35
N SER A 249 -8.38 4.63 0.82
CA SER A 249 -7.88 5.79 1.59
C SER A 249 -8.87 6.31 2.62
N LEU A 250 -10.18 6.06 2.40
CA LEU A 250 -11.26 6.44 3.32
C LEU A 250 -11.37 5.53 4.55
N LEU A 251 -10.67 4.39 4.55
CA LEU A 251 -10.67 3.41 5.63
C LEU A 251 -9.46 3.58 6.53
N ASP A 252 -9.70 3.71 7.83
CA ASP A 252 -8.63 3.66 8.82
C ASP A 252 -7.97 2.28 8.84
N THR A 253 -6.68 2.21 9.19
CA THR A 253 -5.93 0.94 9.30
C THR A 253 -6.64 -0.07 10.22
N SER A 254 -7.33 0.39 11.28
CA SER A 254 -8.13 -0.46 12.18
C SER A 254 -9.37 -1.07 11.53
N GLU A 255 -9.87 -0.50 10.45
CA GLU A 255 -11.03 -0.99 9.69
C GLU A 255 -10.64 -2.04 8.65
N LYS A 256 -9.36 -2.10 8.26
CA LYS A 256 -8.77 -3.09 7.33
C LYS A 256 -8.59 -4.47 7.98
N LYS A 257 -9.62 -4.93 8.70
CA LYS A 257 -9.61 -6.16 9.54
C LYS A 257 -9.30 -7.42 8.76
N ILE A 258 -9.89 -7.57 7.56
CA ILE A 258 -9.67 -8.73 6.70
C ILE A 258 -8.20 -8.79 6.26
N LEU A 259 -7.65 -7.66 5.82
CA LEU A 259 -6.24 -7.57 5.43
C LEU A 259 -5.32 -7.86 6.62
N LYS A 260 -5.62 -7.32 7.81
CA LYS A 260 -4.80 -7.56 9.02
C LYS A 260 -4.86 -9.01 9.51
N GLN A 261 -5.99 -9.69 9.31
CA GLN A 261 -6.10 -11.12 9.62
C GLN A 261 -5.25 -11.98 8.69
N GLU A 262 -5.26 -11.68 7.39
CA GLU A 262 -4.49 -12.42 6.39
C GLU A 262 -2.98 -12.20 6.57
N PHE A 263 -2.57 -10.95 6.81
CA PHE A 263 -1.17 -10.54 6.98
C PHE A 263 -0.80 -10.33 8.45
N ASN A 264 -1.28 -11.20 9.33
CA ASN A 264 -1.08 -11.09 10.78
C ASN A 264 0.38 -11.26 11.24
N SER A 265 1.25 -11.75 10.36
CA SER A 265 2.68 -11.94 10.61
C SER A 265 3.50 -10.67 10.37
N LEU A 266 2.94 -9.67 9.70
CA LEU A 266 3.61 -8.39 9.46
C LEU A 266 3.58 -7.54 10.73
N ASP A 267 4.68 -6.84 11.00
CA ASP A 267 4.68 -5.76 11.98
C ASP A 267 3.84 -4.57 11.48
N ASP A 268 3.56 -3.60 12.37
CA ASP A 268 2.69 -2.48 12.04
C ASP A 268 3.29 -1.57 10.95
N ASP A 269 4.62 -1.45 10.83
CA ASP A 269 5.27 -0.63 9.80
C ASP A 269 5.14 -1.28 8.42
N ALA A 270 5.44 -2.58 8.32
CA ALA A 270 5.25 -3.36 7.10
C ALA A 270 3.78 -3.46 6.70
N PHE A 271 2.87 -3.57 7.67
CA PHE A 271 1.43 -3.56 7.41
C PHE A 271 0.97 -2.20 6.89
N ASN A 272 1.42 -1.09 7.48
CA ASN A 272 1.10 0.24 7.00
C ASN A 272 1.56 0.42 5.55
N LEU A 273 2.77 -0.04 5.22
CA LEU A 273 3.29 -0.01 3.85
C LEU A 273 2.39 -0.81 2.88
N LEU A 274 1.93 -2.00 3.27
CA LEU A 274 1.00 -2.82 2.49
C LEU A 274 -0.33 -2.10 2.20
N THR A 275 -0.74 -1.18 3.09
CA THR A 275 -1.99 -0.44 2.93
C THR A 275 -1.89 0.80 2.05
N CYS A 276 -0.66 1.22 1.71
CA CYS A 276 -0.41 2.32 0.80
C CYS A 276 -0.56 1.85 -0.65
N LYS A 277 -0.97 2.76 -1.54
CA LYS A 277 -0.93 2.48 -2.97
C LYS A 277 0.52 2.44 -3.45
N GLY A 278 0.98 1.25 -3.80
CA GLY A 278 2.21 1.07 -4.56
C GLY A 278 2.03 1.55 -6.01
N VAL A 279 3.12 1.99 -6.63
CA VAL A 279 3.18 2.15 -8.09
C VAL A 279 3.79 0.89 -8.67
N PHE A 280 3.13 0.28 -9.65
CA PHE A 280 3.58 -0.94 -10.28
C PHE A 280 4.10 -0.65 -11.70
N CYS A 281 5.22 -1.26 -12.09
CA CYS A 281 5.85 -1.07 -13.39
C CYS A 281 5.20 -1.95 -14.47
N TYR A 282 3.92 -1.71 -14.77
CA TYR A 282 3.11 -2.54 -15.67
C TYR A 282 3.77 -2.81 -17.03
N ASP A 283 4.34 -1.77 -17.65
CA ASP A 283 5.02 -1.87 -18.95
C ASP A 283 6.31 -2.70 -18.92
N TYR A 284 6.95 -2.82 -17.75
CA TYR A 284 8.16 -3.61 -17.56
C TYR A 284 7.84 -5.09 -17.36
N VAL A 285 6.74 -5.41 -16.68
CA VAL A 285 6.35 -6.79 -16.37
C VAL A 285 5.66 -7.44 -17.57
N ASP A 286 6.47 -7.94 -18.49
CA ASP A 286 6.05 -8.69 -19.69
C ASP A 286 6.25 -10.21 -19.56
N SER A 287 6.85 -10.69 -18.47
CA SER A 287 7.07 -12.11 -18.21
C SER A 287 6.99 -12.44 -16.72
N LEU A 288 6.77 -13.71 -16.38
CA LEU A 288 6.68 -14.17 -15.00
C LEU A 288 8.03 -14.11 -14.28
N GLU A 289 9.13 -14.31 -14.99
CA GLU A 289 10.49 -14.29 -14.42
C GLU A 289 10.83 -12.94 -13.80
N LYS A 290 10.29 -11.84 -14.33
CA LYS A 290 10.49 -10.49 -13.79
C LYS A 290 9.88 -10.29 -12.41
N LEU A 291 8.94 -11.14 -12.00
CA LEU A 291 8.35 -11.12 -10.66
C LEU A 291 9.23 -11.80 -9.61
N GLU A 292 10.23 -12.56 -10.05
CA GLU A 292 11.23 -13.22 -9.20
C GLU A 292 12.49 -12.35 -9.04
N GLU A 293 12.54 -11.17 -9.66
CA GLU A 293 13.60 -10.19 -9.47
C GLU A 293 13.64 -9.73 -8.00
N THR A 294 14.84 -9.75 -7.40
CA THR A 294 15.06 -9.40 -5.99
C THR A 294 15.40 -7.92 -5.77
N SER A 295 15.61 -7.17 -6.85
CA SER A 295 15.88 -5.74 -6.84
C SER A 295 14.77 -4.97 -7.54
N LEU A 296 14.54 -3.73 -7.09
CA LEU A 296 13.60 -2.83 -7.75
C LEU A 296 14.11 -2.49 -9.16
N PRO A 297 13.24 -2.55 -10.19
CA PRO A 297 13.59 -2.05 -11.51
C PRO A 297 13.96 -0.57 -11.44
N THR A 298 14.85 -0.10 -12.30
CA THR A 298 15.20 1.32 -12.37
C THR A 298 13.97 2.20 -12.63
N ILE A 299 14.00 3.46 -12.18
CA ILE A 299 12.88 4.41 -12.35
C ILE A 299 12.40 4.56 -13.80
N SER A 300 13.28 4.35 -14.79
CA SER A 300 12.93 4.34 -16.22
C SER A 300 11.93 3.24 -16.60
N HIS A 301 11.95 2.10 -15.90
CA HIS A 301 11.04 0.98 -16.14
C HIS A 301 9.62 1.22 -15.60
N PHE A 302 9.42 2.28 -14.81
CA PHE A 302 8.11 2.72 -14.35
C PHE A 302 7.43 3.71 -15.31
N TYR A 303 7.98 3.92 -16.51
CA TYR A 303 7.33 4.71 -17.55
C TYR A 303 6.00 4.07 -17.95
N ASN A 304 4.92 4.84 -17.88
CA ASN A 304 3.58 4.39 -18.25
C ASN A 304 3.30 4.80 -19.70
N LYS A 305 3.30 3.84 -20.62
CA LYS A 305 3.03 4.12 -22.05
C LYS A 305 1.57 4.48 -22.33
N LEU A 306 0.63 4.10 -21.46
CA LEU A 306 -0.78 4.39 -21.64
C LEU A 306 -1.09 5.88 -21.44
N CYS A 307 -0.41 6.51 -20.47
CA CYS A 307 -0.55 7.93 -20.16
C CYS A 307 0.60 8.80 -20.70
N ASP A 308 1.66 8.19 -21.24
CA ASP A 308 2.87 8.86 -21.72
C ASP A 308 3.59 9.66 -20.63
N GLU A 309 3.71 9.07 -19.44
CA GLU A 309 4.19 9.74 -18.23
C GLU A 309 5.24 8.91 -17.47
N HIS A 310 6.22 9.60 -16.90
CA HIS A 310 7.14 9.03 -15.90
C HIS A 310 6.52 9.08 -14.51
N ILE A 311 6.84 8.10 -13.67
CA ILE A 311 6.63 8.19 -12.23
C ILE A 311 7.46 9.34 -11.62
N SER A 312 6.97 9.96 -10.55
CA SER A 312 7.78 10.89 -9.76
C SER A 312 8.85 10.14 -8.95
N GLU A 313 9.99 10.79 -8.69
CA GLU A 313 11.03 10.22 -7.82
C GLU A 313 10.50 9.91 -6.41
N GLN A 314 9.58 10.73 -5.89
CA GLN A 314 8.96 10.52 -4.59
C GLN A 314 8.14 9.23 -4.56
N ASN A 315 7.34 8.95 -5.59
CA ASN A 315 6.57 7.71 -5.66
C ASN A 315 7.47 6.48 -5.89
N TYR A 316 8.60 6.65 -6.58
CA TYR A 316 9.58 5.57 -6.79
C TYR A 316 10.37 5.22 -5.52
N ARG A 317 10.85 6.25 -4.79
CA ARG A 317 11.66 6.09 -3.56
C ARG A 317 10.82 5.86 -2.30
N GLY A 318 9.51 6.07 -2.37
CA GLY A 318 8.57 6.05 -1.25
C GLY A 318 8.38 7.42 -0.60
N GLU A 319 7.18 7.67 -0.10
CA GLU A 319 6.89 8.87 0.72
C GLU A 319 7.81 8.88 1.95
N ASN A 320 8.32 10.05 2.31
CA ASN A 320 9.14 10.29 3.51
C ASN A 320 10.54 9.64 3.52
N CYS A 321 11.09 9.17 2.40
CA CYS A 321 12.49 8.66 2.35
C CYS A 321 13.51 9.70 2.89
N MET A 322 13.30 10.98 2.56
CA MET A 322 14.14 12.09 3.01
C MET A 322 13.95 12.40 4.50
N GLU A 323 12.72 12.31 4.99
CA GLU A 323 12.40 12.47 6.41
C GLU A 323 12.94 11.30 7.24
N TRP A 324 12.81 10.07 6.75
CA TRP A 324 13.42 8.88 7.35
C TRP A 324 14.94 9.05 7.44
N PHE A 325 15.59 9.42 6.33
CA PHE A 325 17.02 9.66 6.32
C PHE A 325 17.41 10.75 7.34
N ALA A 326 16.68 11.87 7.37
CA ALA A 326 16.95 12.94 8.33
C ALA A 326 16.81 12.48 9.78
N LYS A 327 15.80 11.67 10.08
CA LYS A 327 15.56 11.06 11.40
C LYS A 327 16.70 10.11 11.78
N GLU A 328 17.12 9.22 10.89
CA GLU A 328 18.25 8.30 11.13
C GLU A 328 19.55 9.07 11.41
N MET A 329 19.83 10.12 10.63
CA MET A 329 21.00 10.96 10.87
C MET A 329 20.94 11.66 12.24
N ALA A 330 19.76 12.10 12.67
CA ALA A 330 19.57 12.66 14.00
C ALA A 330 19.82 11.63 15.11
N GLU A 331 19.34 10.40 14.95
CA GLU A 331 19.58 9.30 15.90
C GLU A 331 21.07 8.89 15.94
N ILE A 332 21.75 8.80 14.80
CA ILE A 332 23.20 8.60 14.74
C ILE A 332 23.92 9.70 15.51
N SER A 333 23.54 10.97 15.31
CA SER A 333 24.12 12.10 16.04
C SER A 333 23.96 11.96 17.56
N LYS A 334 22.75 11.60 18.03
CA LYS A 334 22.47 11.35 19.44
C LYS A 334 23.32 10.19 19.98
N PHE A 335 23.39 9.08 19.24
CA PHE A 335 24.17 7.92 19.61
C PHE A 335 25.66 8.25 19.75
N VAL A 336 26.28 8.87 18.74
CA VAL A 336 27.71 9.24 18.82
C VAL A 336 27.93 10.25 19.95
N ASN A 337 26.98 11.17 20.19
CA ASN A 337 27.12 12.15 21.26
C ASN A 337 27.07 11.50 22.65
N SER A 338 26.27 10.44 22.83
CA SER A 338 26.27 9.64 24.05
C SER A 338 27.64 9.03 24.36
N LYS A 339 28.37 8.60 23.33
CA LYS A 339 29.73 8.05 23.44
C LYS A 339 30.80 9.13 23.71
N ILE A 340 30.55 10.38 23.31
CA ILE A 340 31.46 11.49 23.63
C ILE A 340 31.30 11.95 25.08
N LYS A 341 30.10 11.86 25.67
CA LYS A 341 29.89 12.24 27.08
C LYS A 341 30.65 11.35 28.08
N SER A 342 31.12 10.18 27.66
CA SER A 342 32.03 9.31 28.42
C SER A 342 33.50 9.63 28.15
N ILE A 343 33.94 10.87 28.35
CA ILE A 343 35.37 11.22 28.24
C ILE A 343 36.15 10.43 29.29
N VAL A 344 37.09 9.61 28.83
CA VAL A 344 37.94 8.79 29.69
C VAL A 344 39.06 9.68 30.25
N PRO A 345 39.22 9.77 31.58
CA PRO A 345 40.36 10.45 32.17
C PRO A 345 41.67 9.80 31.73
N MET A 346 42.74 10.59 31.63
CA MET A 346 44.07 10.07 31.37
C MET A 346 44.44 8.93 32.34
N ILE A 347 44.80 7.77 31.79
CA ILE A 347 45.09 6.54 32.56
C ILE A 347 46.23 6.76 33.55
N LYS A 348 47.29 7.47 33.12
CA LYS A 348 48.45 7.80 33.94
C LYS A 348 49.08 9.10 33.49
N LYS A 349 49.32 10.02 34.42
CA LYS A 349 50.03 11.29 34.15
C LYS A 349 51.55 11.07 34.19
N PRO A 350 52.26 11.11 33.05
CA PRO A 350 53.71 11.05 33.03
C PRO A 350 54.32 12.34 33.60
N SER A 351 55.53 12.22 34.15
CA SER A 351 56.32 13.41 34.52
C SER A 351 56.69 14.18 33.26
N THR A 352 56.60 15.50 33.32
CA THR A 352 57.07 16.39 32.25
C THR A 352 58.59 16.61 32.31
N SER A 353 59.27 16.14 33.37
CA SER A 353 60.73 16.21 33.50
C SER A 353 61.40 15.31 32.46
N GLY A 354 62.00 15.92 31.43
CA GLY A 354 62.68 15.21 30.34
C GLY A 354 61.97 15.27 28.98
N ALA A 355 60.85 15.97 28.87
CA ALA A 355 60.20 16.22 27.59
C ALA A 355 61.08 17.13 26.71
N THR A 356 61.40 16.70 25.49
CA THR A 356 62.35 17.40 24.59
C THR A 356 61.67 18.17 23.47
N ALA A 357 60.49 17.73 23.01
CA ALA A 357 59.74 18.35 21.93
C ALA A 357 58.23 18.13 22.04
N CYS A 358 57.47 19.07 21.48
CA CYS A 358 56.02 19.01 21.36
C CYS A 358 55.63 18.01 20.25
N HIS A 359 54.78 17.03 20.54
CA HIS A 359 54.33 16.05 19.53
C HIS A 359 53.43 16.69 18.46
N ILE A 360 52.71 17.76 18.79
CA ILE A 360 51.72 18.38 17.89
C ILE A 360 52.38 19.26 16.81
N CYS A 361 53.43 20.01 17.17
CA CYS A 361 54.10 20.94 16.26
C CYS A 361 55.56 20.58 15.98
N GLU A 362 56.05 19.49 16.58
CA GLU A 362 57.38 18.92 16.42
C GLU A 362 58.55 19.82 16.84
N LYS A 363 58.27 21.00 17.40
CA LYS A 363 59.29 21.94 17.90
C LYS A 363 59.78 21.55 19.30
N ARG A 364 61.07 21.83 19.56
CA ARG A 364 61.68 21.66 20.89
C ARG A 364 61.05 22.62 21.91
N PHE A 365 60.93 22.15 23.15
CA PHE A 365 60.51 23.00 24.26
C PHE A 365 61.60 24.00 24.65
N LEU A 366 61.21 25.24 24.88
CA LEU A 366 62.03 26.28 25.50
C LEU A 366 61.82 26.28 27.02
N ALA A 367 62.79 26.83 27.75
CA ALA A 367 62.72 26.91 29.22
C ALA A 367 61.50 27.70 29.75
N THR A 368 60.91 28.57 28.91
CA THR A 368 59.73 29.39 29.22
C THR A 368 58.41 28.70 28.89
N ASP A 369 58.43 27.54 28.23
CA ASP A 369 57.22 26.90 27.75
C ASP A 369 56.46 26.14 28.83
N ILE A 370 55.13 26.26 28.82
CA ILE A 370 54.25 25.46 29.67
C ILE A 370 53.98 24.12 28.96
N ILE A 371 54.59 23.06 29.49
CA ILE A 371 54.47 21.69 28.99
C ILE A 371 53.25 21.01 29.61
N VAL A 372 52.35 20.52 28.77
CA VAL A 372 51.17 19.73 29.16
C VAL A 372 51.22 18.34 28.54
N VAL A 373 50.49 17.39 29.12
CA VAL A 373 50.34 16.04 28.56
C VAL A 373 49.06 15.99 27.75
N ASP A 374 49.18 15.68 26.46
CA ASP A 374 48.06 15.37 25.57
C ASP A 374 47.68 13.89 25.72
N HIS A 375 46.38 13.61 25.77
CA HIS A 375 45.85 12.26 25.87
C HIS A 375 44.60 12.11 25.00
N ASP A 376 44.30 10.90 24.56
CA ASP A 376 43.06 10.63 23.86
C ASP A 376 41.88 10.58 24.85
N HIS A 377 40.92 11.48 24.68
CA HIS A 377 39.70 11.55 25.49
C HIS A 377 38.76 10.33 25.33
N PHE A 378 39.00 9.43 24.37
CA PHE A 378 38.22 8.19 24.21
C PHE A 378 38.87 6.96 24.85
N THR A 379 40.21 6.87 24.85
CA THR A 379 40.94 5.71 25.40
C THR A 379 41.64 6.02 26.73
N GLY A 380 41.87 7.29 27.04
CA GLY A 380 42.69 7.74 28.17
C GLY A 380 44.20 7.60 27.96
N GLU A 381 44.64 7.13 26.78
CA GLU A 381 46.05 6.91 26.46
C GLU A 381 46.79 8.22 26.19
N VAL A 382 48.02 8.31 26.69
CA VAL A 382 48.88 9.48 26.46
C VAL A 382 49.40 9.47 25.04
N ARG A 383 49.23 10.61 24.35
CA ARG A 383 49.75 10.82 22.99
C ARG A 383 51.15 11.42 23.00
N GLY A 384 51.41 12.30 23.96
CA GLY A 384 52.73 12.90 24.13
C GLY A 384 52.69 14.21 24.92
N PHE A 385 53.84 14.88 24.95
CA PHE A 385 53.95 16.21 25.53
C PHE A 385 53.63 17.27 24.48
N ALA A 386 52.95 18.35 24.90
CA ALA A 386 52.58 19.44 24.02
C ALA A 386 52.77 20.79 24.70
N HIS A 387 52.99 21.85 23.91
CA HIS A 387 52.81 23.21 24.43
C HIS A 387 51.36 23.39 24.86
N GLN A 388 51.10 24.12 25.94
CA GLN A 388 49.73 24.44 26.36
C GLN A 388 48.89 25.04 25.22
N ALA A 389 49.46 25.97 24.45
CA ALA A 389 48.79 26.58 23.30
C ALA A 389 48.50 25.58 22.18
N CYS A 390 49.48 24.71 21.85
CA CYS A 390 49.28 23.65 20.86
C CYS A 390 48.17 22.69 21.30
N ASN A 391 48.18 22.26 22.56
CA ASN A 391 47.17 21.34 23.09
C ASN A 391 45.76 21.94 23.12
N LEU A 392 45.63 23.22 23.47
CA LEU A 392 44.34 23.93 23.42
C LEU A 392 43.81 24.08 22.00
N ASN A 393 44.69 24.32 21.01
CA ASN A 393 44.31 24.46 19.62
C ASN A 393 44.10 23.11 18.91
N PHE A 394 44.66 22.03 19.43
CA PHE A 394 44.51 20.66 18.93
C PHE A 394 43.22 19.96 19.43
N ARG A 395 42.32 20.70 20.07
CA ARG A 395 41.02 20.18 20.51
C ARG A 395 40.27 19.57 19.32
N LYS A 396 39.97 18.27 19.41
CA LYS A 396 39.16 17.54 18.42
C LYS A 396 37.87 18.33 18.14
N VAL A 397 37.66 18.68 16.88
CA VAL A 397 36.34 19.16 16.42
C VAL A 397 35.44 17.92 16.32
N PHE A 398 34.32 17.91 17.02
CA PHE A 398 33.36 16.80 16.98
C PHE A 398 32.52 16.86 15.70
N VAL A 399 33.17 16.64 14.56
CA VAL A 399 32.53 16.58 13.24
C VAL A 399 32.57 15.16 12.74
N VAL A 400 31.42 14.60 12.40
CA VAL A 400 31.32 13.31 11.71
C VAL A 400 31.10 13.61 10.23
N PRO A 401 32.02 13.22 9.33
CA PRO A 401 31.82 13.37 7.90
C PRO A 401 30.78 12.36 7.40
N VAL A 402 29.85 12.84 6.58
CA VAL A 402 28.85 12.02 5.88
C VAL A 402 29.15 12.15 4.40
N ALA A 403 29.64 11.08 3.80
CA ALA A 403 30.13 11.10 2.44
C ALA A 403 29.06 10.63 1.45
N PHE A 404 28.76 11.47 0.46
CA PHE A 404 27.92 11.12 -0.69
C PHE A 404 28.74 11.29 -1.97
N HIS A 405 28.50 10.47 -2.98
CA HIS A 405 29.19 10.59 -4.27
C HIS A 405 28.31 11.33 -5.29
N ASN A 406 28.87 12.35 -5.94
CA ASN A 406 28.19 13.24 -6.90
C ASN A 406 27.03 14.04 -6.27
N PHE A 407 27.22 14.45 -5.03
CA PHE A 407 26.17 15.00 -4.19
C PHE A 407 25.80 16.46 -4.48
N SER A 408 26.68 17.21 -5.13
CA SER A 408 26.48 18.66 -5.35
C SER A 408 25.46 19.03 -6.44
N GLY A 409 24.67 18.05 -6.90
CA GLY A 409 23.52 18.23 -7.79
C GLY A 409 22.19 18.47 -7.07
N TYR A 410 21.08 18.20 -7.78
CA TYR A 410 19.70 18.49 -7.35
C TYR A 410 19.29 17.75 -6.05
N ASP A 411 19.77 16.53 -5.84
CA ASP A 411 19.42 15.68 -4.69
C ASP A 411 19.73 16.33 -3.33
N SER A 412 20.78 17.17 -3.25
CA SER A 412 21.16 17.84 -2.00
C SER A 412 20.11 18.84 -1.51
N HIS A 413 19.30 19.43 -2.40
CA HIS A 413 18.30 20.43 -2.02
C HIS A 413 17.17 19.82 -1.18
N PHE A 414 16.70 18.64 -1.55
CA PHE A 414 15.65 17.93 -0.80
C PHE A 414 16.13 17.51 0.59
N MET A 415 17.38 17.07 0.71
CA MET A 415 17.96 16.70 2.01
C MET A 415 18.02 17.88 2.98
N ILE A 416 18.40 19.06 2.49
CA ILE A 416 18.57 20.26 3.32
C ILE A 416 17.25 20.66 3.99
N ILE A 417 16.12 20.55 3.28
CA ILE A 417 14.80 20.93 3.81
C ILE A 417 14.43 20.06 5.01
N ASP A 418 14.58 18.74 4.90
CA ASP A 418 14.21 17.82 5.98
C ASP A 418 15.22 17.81 7.12
N LEU A 419 16.52 17.91 6.82
CA LEU A 419 17.57 18.01 7.85
C LEU A 419 17.44 19.29 8.71
N CYS A 420 16.97 20.40 8.13
CA CYS A 420 16.69 21.65 8.86
C CYS A 420 15.61 21.47 9.95
N LYS A 421 14.74 20.45 9.86
CA LYS A 421 13.75 20.16 10.90
C LYS A 421 14.41 19.64 12.19
N HIS A 422 15.64 19.13 12.11
CA HIS A 422 16.38 18.52 13.22
C HIS A 422 17.56 19.37 13.73
N GLY A 423 17.73 20.59 13.22
CA GLY A 423 18.77 21.50 13.68
C GLY A 423 19.11 22.61 12.68
N HIS A 424 20.16 23.36 12.98
CA HIS A 424 20.61 24.47 12.14
C HIS A 424 21.63 24.02 11.09
N LEU A 425 21.48 24.45 9.84
CA LEU A 425 22.38 24.10 8.74
C LEU A 425 23.32 25.24 8.38
N SER A 426 24.62 24.93 8.36
CA SER A 426 25.67 25.81 7.84
C SER A 426 26.08 25.36 6.45
N LEU A 427 25.83 26.19 5.43
CA LEU A 427 26.10 25.90 4.03
C LEU A 427 27.45 26.51 3.61
N LEU A 428 28.23 25.78 2.82
CA LEU A 428 29.39 26.31 2.08
C LEU A 428 29.01 26.39 0.59
N PRO A 429 28.38 27.49 0.14
CA PRO A 429 27.85 27.62 -1.22
C PRO A 429 28.96 27.84 -2.26
N ILE A 430 28.66 27.46 -3.50
CA ILE A 430 29.43 27.79 -4.71
C ILE A 430 28.67 28.85 -5.50
N ASN A 431 27.37 28.62 -5.67
CA ASN A 431 26.41 29.57 -6.24
C ASN A 431 25.06 29.39 -5.53
N LYS A 432 24.00 30.01 -6.05
CA LYS A 432 22.66 29.96 -5.43
C LYS A 432 22.03 28.55 -5.41
N GLU A 433 22.54 27.61 -6.20
CA GLU A 433 21.95 26.29 -6.42
C GLU A 433 22.89 25.14 -6.02
N LYS A 434 24.20 25.39 -5.92
CA LYS A 434 25.23 24.38 -5.67
C LYS A 434 26.04 24.70 -4.43
N TYR A 435 26.34 23.67 -3.64
CA TYR A 435 27.10 23.76 -2.40
C TYR A 435 28.31 22.81 -2.43
N ILE A 436 29.41 23.18 -1.75
CA ILE A 436 30.61 22.35 -1.57
C ILE A 436 30.38 21.29 -0.48
N SER A 437 29.78 21.72 0.63
CA SER A 437 29.39 20.88 1.75
C SER A 437 28.37 21.63 2.60
N PHE A 438 27.63 20.92 3.43
CA PHE A 438 26.83 21.54 4.47
C PHE A 438 27.02 20.80 5.79
N THR A 439 26.83 21.51 6.89
CA THR A 439 27.03 20.99 8.23
C THR A 439 25.74 21.14 9.01
N LEU A 440 25.16 20.03 9.45
CA LEU A 440 24.03 20.03 10.37
C LEU A 440 24.55 20.19 11.80
N HIS A 441 24.04 21.20 12.48
CA HIS A 441 24.27 21.50 13.88
C HIS A 441 23.04 21.10 14.68
N SER A 442 23.22 20.32 15.74
CA SER A 442 22.17 20.10 16.73
C SER A 442 22.28 21.17 17.82
N ASP A 443 21.15 21.77 18.20
CA ASP A 443 21.10 22.71 19.33
C ASP A 443 21.28 21.99 20.68
N GLU A 444 21.02 20.68 20.71
CA GLU A 444 21.05 19.86 21.92
C GLU A 444 22.44 19.25 22.21
N HIS A 445 23.30 19.12 21.19
CA HIS A 445 24.49 18.27 21.24
C HIS A 445 25.71 18.87 20.53
N LYS A 446 26.94 18.50 20.97
CA LYS A 446 28.19 19.09 20.46
C LYS A 446 28.64 18.53 19.10
N ILE A 447 28.05 17.43 18.65
CA ILE A 447 28.38 16.79 17.37
C ILE A 447 27.80 17.58 16.22
N ARG A 448 28.57 17.66 15.13
CA ARG A 448 28.15 18.24 13.86
C ARG A 448 28.27 17.17 12.78
N LEU A 449 27.24 17.01 11.96
CA LEU A 449 27.31 16.12 10.79
C LEU A 449 27.68 16.95 9.58
N ARG A 450 28.81 16.66 8.94
CA ARG A 450 29.28 17.39 7.77
C ARG A 450 29.12 16.55 6.52
N PHE A 451 28.18 16.95 5.67
CA PHE A 451 27.87 16.29 4.41
C PHE A 451 28.83 16.77 3.33
N ILE A 452 29.54 15.84 2.69
CA ILE A 452 30.58 16.09 1.71
C ILE A 452 30.32 15.31 0.42
N ASP A 453 30.68 15.92 -0.72
CA ASP A 453 30.62 15.31 -2.04
C ASP A 453 31.97 14.68 -2.41
N THR A 454 32.06 13.36 -2.40
CA THR A 454 33.31 12.62 -2.67
C THR A 454 33.76 12.71 -4.12
N MET A 455 32.85 12.92 -5.08
CA MET A 455 33.18 13.05 -6.51
C MET A 455 34.17 14.19 -6.76
N ARG A 456 34.12 15.24 -5.93
CA ARG A 456 35.02 16.39 -6.02
C ARG A 456 36.45 16.10 -5.60
N PHE A 457 36.65 15.11 -4.74
CA PHE A 457 37.96 14.73 -4.23
C PHE A 457 38.52 13.53 -4.98
N MET A 458 37.65 12.61 -5.42
CA MET A 458 38.02 11.37 -6.09
C MET A 458 38.11 11.51 -7.61
N GLY A 459 37.36 12.43 -8.22
CA GLY A 459 37.49 12.81 -9.64
C GLY A 459 37.12 11.72 -10.66
N ALA A 460 36.47 10.64 -10.23
CA ALA A 460 36.07 9.49 -11.06
C ALA A 460 34.72 8.94 -10.60
N SER A 461 33.98 8.31 -11.51
CA SER A 461 32.69 7.68 -11.19
C SER A 461 32.82 6.51 -10.21
N LEU A 462 31.73 6.13 -9.55
CA LEU A 462 31.75 4.95 -8.66
C LEU A 462 32.15 3.67 -9.41
N ASP A 463 31.75 3.49 -10.66
CA ASP A 463 32.10 2.31 -11.46
C ASP A 463 33.61 2.25 -11.73
N GLU A 464 34.22 3.39 -12.09
CA GLU A 464 35.68 3.48 -12.25
C GLU A 464 36.40 3.24 -10.92
N LEU A 465 35.93 3.83 -9.82
CA LEU A 465 36.50 3.63 -8.49
C LEU A 465 36.40 2.16 -8.06
N ALA A 466 35.26 1.51 -8.29
CA ALA A 466 35.04 0.09 -8.01
C ALA A 466 36.00 -0.79 -8.83
N SER A 467 36.25 -0.44 -10.09
CA SER A 467 37.19 -1.19 -10.94
C SER A 467 38.65 -1.11 -10.47
N LEU A 468 38.99 -0.09 -9.67
CA LEU A 468 40.33 0.15 -9.13
C LEU A 468 40.52 -0.44 -7.73
N LEU A 469 39.44 -0.91 -7.10
CA LEU A 469 39.49 -1.46 -5.74
C LEU A 469 40.02 -2.90 -5.75
N ASP A 470 41.11 -3.13 -5.05
CA ASP A 470 41.61 -4.47 -4.75
C ASP A 470 40.61 -5.16 -3.79
N THR A 471 39.98 -6.22 -4.27
CA THR A 471 38.95 -6.98 -3.55
C THR A 471 39.46 -7.58 -2.23
N SER A 472 40.78 -7.76 -2.08
CA SER A 472 41.39 -8.23 -0.84
C SER A 472 41.33 -7.19 0.31
N ILE A 473 41.28 -5.90 -0.02
CA ILE A 473 41.19 -4.81 0.96
C ILE A 473 39.75 -4.65 1.47
N MET A 474 38.75 -4.89 0.63
CA MET A 474 37.35 -4.80 1.06
C MET A 474 36.96 -5.89 2.07
N GLN A 475 37.48 -7.12 1.89
CA GLN A 475 37.26 -8.22 2.83
C GLN A 475 37.82 -7.94 4.24
N THR A 476 38.84 -7.09 4.36
CA THR A 476 39.44 -6.74 5.65
C THR A 476 38.74 -5.57 6.34
N TRP A 477 38.17 -4.62 5.59
CA TRP A 477 37.59 -3.39 6.16
C TRP A 477 36.09 -3.48 6.42
N ALA A 478 35.35 -4.26 5.64
CA ALA A 478 33.91 -4.42 5.79
C ALA A 478 33.46 -5.83 5.35
N PRO A 479 33.82 -6.88 6.11
CA PRO A 479 33.48 -8.26 5.75
C PRO A 479 31.97 -8.50 5.57
N GLU A 480 31.14 -7.71 6.25
CA GLU A 480 29.67 -7.75 6.18
C GLU A 480 29.09 -7.22 4.85
N LEU A 481 29.84 -6.40 4.11
CA LEU A 481 29.42 -5.89 2.79
C LEU A 481 29.80 -6.85 1.65
N THR A 482 30.71 -7.80 1.89
CA THR A 482 31.13 -8.81 0.90
C THR A 482 30.29 -10.08 0.92
N SER A 483 29.24 -10.15 1.75
CA SER A 483 28.34 -11.30 1.89
C SER A 483 26.99 -11.13 1.18
N TYR A 484 26.83 -10.11 0.32
CA TYR A 484 25.63 -9.88 -0.50
C TYR A 484 25.89 -10.18 -1.97
#